data_AF-A0A6B2LTQ9-F1
#
_entry.id   AF-A0A6B2LTQ9-F1
#
_cell.length_a   1.000
_cell.length_b   1.000
_cell.length_c   1.000
_cell.angle_alpha   90.00
_cell.angle_beta   90.00
_cell.angle_gamma   90.00
#
_symmetry.space_group_name_H-M   'P 1'
#
loop_
_entity.id
_entity.type
_entity.pdbx_description
1 polymer ?
#
loop_
_entity_poly.entity_id
_entity_poly.type
_entity_poly.pdbx_seq_one_letter_code
_entity_poly.pdbx_strand_id
1 'polypeptide(L)' 'MHMKAAQGYLILYSITSQPSFEETRRHREMLLRMKDSDRVCMVLCGNKC' A
#
# COMPACT_ATOMS: atom_id res chain seq x y z
N MET A 1 -12.53 -2.82 10.60
CA MET A 1 -11.90 -2.55 11.91
C MET A 1 -10.37 -2.58 11.85
N HIS A 2 -9.73 -3.56 11.21
CA HIS A 2 -8.27 -3.74 11.27
C HIS A 2 -7.44 -2.64 10.58
N MET A 3 -7.87 -2.19 9.41
CA MET A 3 -7.07 -1.23 8.63
C MET A 3 -6.91 0.10 9.37
N LYS A 4 -7.97 0.69 9.94
CA LYS A 4 -7.86 1.95 10.68
C LYS A 4 -7.03 1.85 11.98
N ALA A 5 -6.89 0.67 12.56
CA ALA A 5 -6.08 0.46 13.77
C ALA A 5 -4.60 0.11 13.47
N ALA A 6 -4.29 -0.37 12.26
CA ALA A 6 -2.95 -0.81 11.88
C ALA A 6 -1.90 0.31 12.01
N GLN A 7 -0.72 0.02 12.54
CA GLN A 7 0.35 1.01 12.72
C GLN A 7 1.20 1.21 11.45
N GLY A 8 1.09 0.30 10.49
CA GLY A 8 1.74 0.38 9.19
C GLY A 8 1.15 -0.62 8.20
N TYR A 9 1.56 -0.52 6.94
CA TYR A 9 1.02 -1.33 5.85
C TYR A 9 2.13 -1.85 4.93
N LEU A 10 1.91 -3.05 4.40
CA LEU A 10 2.67 -3.60 3.30
C LEU A 10 1.86 -3.44 2.01
N ILE A 11 2.43 -2.84 0.98
CA ILE A 11 1.84 -2.76 -0.35
C ILE A 11 2.61 -3.72 -1.24
N LEU A 12 1.94 -4.76 -1.72
CA LEU A 12 2.55 -5.77 -2.58
C LEU A 12 2.19 -5.49 -4.04
N TYR A 13 3.15 -5.68 -4.93
CA TYR A 13 2.91 -5.79 -6.37
C TYR A 13 3.64 -7.01 -6.92
N SER A 14 3.25 -7.47 -8.10
CA SER A 14 3.90 -8.60 -8.79
C SER A 14 4.96 -8.03 -9.73
N ILE A 15 6.22 -8.47 -9.63
CA ILE A 15 7.27 -7.99 -10.55
C ILE A 15 6.98 -8.38 -12.00
N THR A 16 6.17 -9.42 -12.19
CA THR A 16 5.71 -9.91 -13.50
C THR A 16 4.47 -9.16 -14.03
N SER A 17 3.99 -8.10 -13.37
CA SER A 17 2.80 -7.35 -13.79
C SER A 17 2.93 -5.86 -13.52
N GLN A 18 3.18 -5.08 -14.57
CA GLN A 18 3.24 -3.62 -14.50
C GLN A 18 1.92 -2.97 -14.02
N PRO A 19 0.72 -3.41 -14.45
CA PRO A 19 -0.53 -2.88 -13.90
C PRO A 19 -0.61 -3.02 -12.37
N SER A 20 -0.08 -4.11 -11.81
CA SER A 20 -0.09 -4.31 -10.35
C SER A 20 0.80 -3.29 -9.62
N PHE A 21 1.86 -2.80 -10.27
CA PHE A 21 2.70 -1.73 -9.74
C PHE A 21 2.01 -0.36 -9.81
N GLU A 22 1.32 -0.05 -10.91
CA GLU A 22 0.59 1.21 -11.08
C GLU A 22 -0.52 1.37 -10.02
N GLU A 23 -1.22 0.28 -9.68
CA GLU A 23 -2.26 0.27 -8.64
C GLU A 23 -1.72 0.56 -7.22
N THR A 24 -0.42 0.38 -6.96
CA THR A 24 0.18 0.63 -5.64
C THR A 24 -0.01 2.07 -5.18
N ARG A 25 0.01 3.02 -6.12
CA ARG A 25 -0.21 4.45 -5.85
C ARG A 25 -1.63 4.70 -5.33
N ARG A 26 -2.63 4.10 -5.99
CA ARG A 26 -4.03 4.22 -5.58
C ARG A 26 -4.25 3.62 -4.18
N HIS A 27 -3.63 2.47 -3.90
CA HIS A 27 -3.67 1.85 -2.58
C HIS A 27 -3.04 2.75 -1.51
N ARG A 28 -1.88 3.35 -1.76
CA ARG A 28 -1.24 4.31 -0.85
C ARG A 28 -2.17 5.48 -0.53
N GLU A 29 -2.77 6.10 -1.54
CA GLU A 29 -3.67 7.25 -1.36
C GLU A 29 -4.91 6.89 -0.54
N MET A 30 -5.49 5.71 -0.79
CA MET A 30 -6.61 5.20 -0.01
C MET A 30 -6.23 5.01 1.46
N LEU A 31 -5.07 4.41 1.75
CA LEU A 31 -4.59 4.17 3.11
C LEU A 31 -4.33 5.48 3.89
N LEU A 32 -3.73 6.48 3.24
CA LEU A 32 -3.54 7.81 3.84
C LEU A 32 -4.89 8.47 4.21
N ARG A 33 -5.87 8.43 3.29
CA ARG A 33 -7.23 8.95 3.55
C ARG A 33 -7.93 8.20 4.68
N MET A 34 -7.78 6.88 4.75
CA MET A 34 -8.36 6.09 5.84
C MET A 34 -7.76 6.43 7.21
N LYS A 35 -6.50 6.86 7.22
CA LYS A 35 -5.75 7.25 8.43
C LYS A 35 -5.87 8.72 8.79
N ASP A 36 -6.51 9.52 7.95
CA ASP A 36 -6.58 10.98 8.09
C ASP A 36 -5.21 11.58 8.37
N SER A 37 -4.21 11.15 7.59
CA SER A 37 -2.81 11.53 7.77
C SER A 37 -2.09 11.61 6.43
N ASP A 38 -1.11 12.51 6.35
CA ASP A 38 -0.19 12.66 5.24
C ASP A 38 1.00 11.67 5.30
N ARG A 39 1.22 11.04 6.47
CA ARG A 39 2.33 10.13 6.73
C ARG A 39 1.90 8.88 7.47
N VAL A 40 2.20 7.72 6.90
CA VAL A 40 2.00 6.42 7.52
C VAL A 40 3.20 5.53 7.17
N CYS A 41 3.61 4.66 8.10
CA CYS A 41 4.61 3.65 7.82
C CYS A 41 4.09 2.69 6.75
N MET A 42 4.69 2.72 5.56
CA MET A 42 4.34 1.84 4.46
C MET A 42 5.61 1.26 3.83
N VAL A 43 5.59 -0.02 3.50
CA VAL A 43 6.66 -0.70 2.77
C VAL A 43 6.10 -1.21 1.45
N LEU A 44 6.78 -0.93 0.35
CA LEU A 44 6.45 -1.46 -0.97
C LEU A 44 7.27 -2.71 -1.24
N CYS A 45 6.62 -3.81 -1.61
CA CYS A 45 7.28 -5.08 -1.87
C CYS A 45 6.92 -5.64 -3.25
N GLY A 46 7.94 -5.84 -4.08
CA GLY A 46 7.83 -6.61 -5.31
C GLY A 46 7.87 -8.10 -5.00
N ASN A 47 6.80 -8.81 -5.34
CA ASN A 47 6.62 -10.23 -5.11
C ASN A 47 6.79 -11.04 -6.40
N LYS A 48 6.89 -12.38 -6.28
CA LYS A 48 7.07 -13.36 -7.37
C LYS A 48 8.42 -13.23 -8.08
N CYS A 49 9.48 -13.09 -7.29
CA CYS A 49 10.86 -13.24 -7.73
C CYS A 49 11.15 -14.69 -8.11
#